data_AF-A0A952BQX0-F1
#
_entry.id   AF-A0A952BQX0-F1
#
_cell.length_a   1.000
_cell.length_b   1.000
_cell.length_c   1.000
_cell.angle_alpha   90.00
_cell.angle_beta   90.00
_cell.angle_gamma   90.00
#
_symmetry.space_group_name_H-M   'P 1'
#
loop_
_entity.id
_entity.type
_entity.pdbx_description
1 polymer ?
#
loop_
_entity_poly.entity_id
_entity_poly.type
_entity_poly.pdbx_seq_one_letter_code
_entity_poly.pdbx_strand_id
1 'polypeptide(L)'
;MLVAPSRSGTLNVQDQPRPLVLPEQGWLLLGQTVDHVVGCRDGSPARIIAADPRWFALHKLWMSDKPKQNPLKHTKDRKQGIALLSVVAEAMLRITLDAAFQAQLPTELGLYFEDGKPQGRFVGLIPYKKASD
;
A
#
# COMPACT_ATOMS: atom_id res chain seq x y z
N MET A 1 6.51 -8.36 25.04
CA MET A 1 5.34 -8.70 24.20
C MET A 1 4.66 -7.41 23.78
N LEU A 2 4.52 -7.13 22.48
CA LEU A 2 3.86 -5.91 22.00
C LEU A 2 2.34 -6.13 22.09
N VAL A 3 1.71 -5.62 23.15
CA VAL A 3 0.28 -5.78 23.40
C VAL A 3 -0.35 -4.45 23.77
N ALA A 4 -1.57 -4.19 23.29
CA ALA A 4 -2.36 -3.07 23.76
C ALA A 4 -2.60 -3.18 25.28
N PRO A 5 -2.44 -2.10 26.07
CA PRO A 5 -2.60 -2.14 27.53
C PRO A 5 -3.93 -2.74 28.00
N SER A 6 -5.00 -2.48 27.24
CA SER A 6 -6.36 -2.99 27.49
C SER A 6 -6.52 -4.51 27.36
N ARG A 7 -5.55 -5.21 26.74
CA ARG A 7 -5.58 -6.67 26.56
C ARG A 7 -4.56 -7.42 27.41
N SER A 8 -3.73 -6.70 28.16
CA SER A 8 -2.66 -7.31 28.97
C SER A 8 -3.18 -8.28 30.05
N GLY A 9 -4.36 -8.04 30.63
CA GLY A 9 -4.97 -8.91 31.64
C GLY A 9 -5.87 -10.04 31.11
N THR A 10 -6.21 -10.04 29.82
CA THR A 10 -7.10 -11.04 29.20
C THR A 10 -6.39 -11.94 28.19
N LEU A 11 -5.14 -11.65 27.88
CA LEU A 11 -4.34 -12.47 26.97
C LEU A 11 -3.92 -13.76 27.65
N ASN A 12 -4.26 -14.87 27.00
CA ASN A 12 -3.84 -16.18 27.42
C ASN A 12 -2.31 -16.26 27.33
N VAL A 13 -1.65 -16.66 28.41
CA VAL A 13 -0.19 -16.83 28.50
C VAL A 13 0.34 -17.82 27.44
N GLN A 14 -0.51 -18.71 26.94
CA GLN A 14 -0.19 -19.66 25.87
C GLN A 14 -0.43 -19.13 24.44
N ASP A 15 -0.99 -17.92 24.29
CA ASP A 15 -1.20 -17.30 22.98
C ASP A 15 0.13 -16.81 22.41
N GLN A 16 0.85 -17.74 21.78
CA GLN A 16 2.09 -17.46 21.09
C GLN A 16 1.81 -17.09 19.63
N PRO A 17 2.21 -15.89 19.18
CA PRO A 17 2.07 -15.52 17.78
C PRO A 17 2.90 -16.50 16.93
N ARG A 18 2.21 -17.32 16.13
CA ARG A 18 2.86 -18.22 15.18
C ARG A 18 3.09 -17.47 13.87
N PRO A 19 4.30 -17.52 13.29
CA PRO A 19 4.52 -17.00 11.95
C PRO A 19 3.60 -17.72 10.97
N LEU A 20 2.64 -17.00 10.39
CA LEU A 20 1.87 -17.49 9.26
C LEU A 20 2.57 -17.01 8.00
N VAL A 21 3.03 -17.96 7.18
CA VAL A 21 3.61 -17.63 5.88
C VAL A 21 2.47 -17.23 4.97
N LEU A 22 2.46 -15.95 4.60
CA LEU A 22 1.54 -15.36 3.63
C LEU A 22 2.39 -14.92 2.45
N PRO A 23 2.63 -15.80 1.46
CA PRO A 23 3.51 -15.51 0.33
C PRO A 23 3.20 -14.17 -0.34
N GLU A 24 1.91 -13.82 -0.42
CA GLU A 24 1.42 -12.56 -0.97
C GLU A 24 1.88 -11.32 -0.20
N GLN A 25 2.08 -11.42 1.12
CA GLN A 25 2.61 -10.34 1.94
C GLN A 25 4.13 -10.19 1.80
N GLY A 26 4.82 -11.25 1.37
CA GLY A 26 6.25 -11.22 1.08
C GLY A 26 6.62 -10.25 -0.04
N TRP A 27 5.71 -10.00 -0.99
CA TRP A 27 5.96 -9.05 -2.08
C TRP A 27 6.16 -7.62 -1.61
N LEU A 28 5.53 -7.23 -0.49
CA LEU A 28 5.69 -5.89 0.07
C LEU A 28 7.08 -5.66 0.67
N LEU A 29 7.87 -6.72 0.86
CA LEU A 29 9.23 -6.68 1.38
C LEU A 29 10.28 -6.57 0.27
N LEU A 30 9.90 -6.74 -0.99
CA LEU A 30 10.83 -6.72 -2.13
C LEU A 30 11.23 -5.30 -2.55
N GLY A 31 10.42 -4.30 -2.19
CA GLY A 31 10.62 -2.91 -2.59
C GLY A 31 11.40 -2.04 -1.60
N GLN A 32 11.68 -0.81 -2.02
CA GLN A 32 12.27 0.19 -1.13
C GLN A 32 11.17 0.93 -0.37
N THR A 33 11.23 0.90 0.96
CA THR A 33 10.32 1.67 1.81
C THR A 33 10.49 3.17 1.56
N VAL A 34 9.37 3.90 1.58
CA VAL A 34 9.36 5.36 1.50
C VAL A 34 9.14 5.91 2.90
N ASP A 35 9.94 6.90 3.30
CA ASP A 35 9.78 7.58 4.57
C ASP A 35 9.47 9.08 4.37
N HIS A 36 8.61 9.59 5.25
CA HIS A 36 8.25 11.01 5.23
C HIS A 36 7.88 11.49 6.64
N VAL A 37 8.20 12.75 6.94
CA VAL A 37 7.79 13.39 8.20
C VAL A 37 6.59 14.27 7.90
N VAL A 38 5.50 14.07 8.64
CA VAL A 38 4.26 14.85 8.54
C VAL A 38 4.03 15.63 9.84
N GLY A 39 3.30 16.75 9.74
CA GLY A 39 2.85 17.50 10.92
C GLY A 39 1.58 16.90 11.51
N CYS A 40 1.58 16.66 12.81
CA CYS A 40 0.40 16.29 13.58
C CYS A 40 -0.47 17.52 13.89
N ARG A 41 -1.72 17.29 14.32
CA ARG A 41 -2.66 18.35 14.70
C ARG A 41 -2.17 19.19 15.89
N ASP A 42 -1.36 18.61 16.76
CA ASP A 42 -0.73 19.28 17.90
C ASP A 42 0.60 20.00 17.54
N GLY A 43 0.95 20.03 16.25
CA GLY A 43 2.19 20.63 15.75
C GLY A 43 3.43 19.75 15.92
N SER A 44 3.31 18.56 16.52
CA SER A 44 4.44 17.63 16.64
C SER A 44 4.75 16.96 15.29
N PRO A 45 6.02 16.61 15.00
CA PRO A 45 6.37 15.83 13.82
C PRO A 45 6.09 14.34 14.05
N ALA A 46 5.52 13.67 13.05
CA ALA A 46 5.40 12.22 13.02
C ALA A 46 6.07 11.65 11.76
N ARG A 47 6.94 10.65 11.93
CA ARG A 47 7.55 9.93 10.82
C ARG A 47 6.63 8.79 10.38
N ILE A 48 6.30 8.76 9.10
CA ILE A 48 5.61 7.67 8.42
C ILE A 48 6.65 6.89 7.63
N ILE A 49 6.65 5.57 7.79
CA ILE A 49 7.41 4.64 6.94
C ILE A 49 6.38 3.75 6.25
N ALA A 50 6.33 3.83 4.93
CA ALA A 50 5.42 3.08 4.09
C ALA A 50 6.19 2.09 3.21
N ALA A 51 5.52 1.00 2.83
CA ALA A 51 6.04 0.07 1.83
C ALA A 51 6.25 0.79 0.48
N ASP A 52 7.05 0.19 -0.40
CA ASP A 52 7.25 0.70 -1.76
C ASP A 52 5.87 0.85 -2.46
N PRO A 53 5.54 2.06 -2.94
CA PRO A 53 4.21 2.34 -3.46
C PRO A 53 3.88 1.52 -4.72
N ARG A 54 4.89 1.11 -5.50
CA ARG A 54 4.68 0.30 -6.71
C ARG A 54 4.21 -1.10 -6.33
N TRP A 55 4.94 -1.75 -5.42
CA TRP A 55 4.61 -3.08 -4.91
C TRP A 55 3.27 -3.08 -4.17
N PHE A 56 3.03 -2.06 -3.34
CA PHE A 56 1.76 -1.94 -2.62
C PHE A 56 0.57 -1.77 -3.58
N ALA A 57 0.71 -0.96 -4.64
CA ALA A 57 -0.35 -0.75 -5.61
C ALA A 57 -0.69 -2.04 -6.39
N LEU A 58 0.33 -2.76 -6.88
CA LEU A 58 0.13 -4.03 -7.60
C LEU A 58 -0.52 -5.09 -6.69
N HIS A 59 -0.09 -5.16 -5.43
CA HIS A 59 -0.71 -6.06 -4.45
C HIS A 59 -2.19 -5.71 -4.20
N LYS A 60 -2.55 -4.42 -4.20
CA LYS A 60 -3.95 -3.98 -4.09
C LYS A 60 -4.80 -4.38 -5.29
N LEU A 61 -4.27 -4.23 -6.50
CA LEU A 61 -4.94 -4.68 -7.72
C LEU A 61 -5.13 -6.21 -7.70
N TRP A 62 -4.09 -6.96 -7.32
CA TRP A 62 -4.17 -8.41 -7.18
C TRP A 62 -5.18 -8.85 -6.12
N MET A 63 -5.24 -8.16 -4.97
CA MET A 63 -6.23 -8.41 -3.93
C MET A 63 -7.66 -8.16 -4.44
N SER A 64 -7.84 -7.18 -5.33
CA SER A 64 -9.16 -6.80 -5.85
C SER A 64 -9.80 -7.88 -6.74
N ASP A 65 -9.03 -8.88 -7.20
CA ASP A 65 -9.54 -9.98 -8.01
C ASP A 65 -9.65 -11.30 -7.23
N LYS A 66 -9.40 -11.28 -5.91
CA LYS A 66 -9.51 -12.49 -5.09
C LYS A 66 -10.96 -12.81 -4.72
N PRO A 67 -11.47 -14.01 -5.05
CA PRO A 67 -12.89 -14.36 -4.90
C PRO A 67 -13.39 -14.38 -3.45
N LYS A 68 -12.48 -14.45 -2.47
CA LYS A 68 -12.81 -14.48 -1.04
C LYS A 68 -12.95 -13.09 -0.39
N GLN A 69 -12.79 -12.02 -1.14
CA GLN A 69 -12.92 -10.66 -0.61
C GLN A 69 -14.38 -10.23 -0.49
N ASN A 70 -14.63 -9.30 0.44
CA ASN A 70 -15.95 -8.68 0.55
C ASN A 70 -16.18 -7.78 -0.67
N PRO A 71 -17.32 -7.87 -1.39
CA PRO A 71 -17.63 -7.08 -2.59
C PRO A 71 -17.30 -5.58 -2.49
N LEU A 72 -17.55 -4.95 -1.34
CA LEU A 72 -17.25 -3.53 -1.11
C LEU A 72 -15.75 -3.23 -1.03
N LYS A 73 -14.95 -4.21 -0.60
CA LYS A 73 -13.48 -4.11 -0.53
C LYS A 73 -12.83 -4.23 -1.90
N HIS A 74 -13.38 -5.03 -2.83
CA HIS A 74 -12.84 -5.18 -4.18
C HIS A 74 -12.74 -3.83 -4.91
N THR A 75 -13.85 -3.10 -5.00
CA THR A 75 -13.90 -1.80 -5.69
C THR A 75 -12.95 -0.80 -5.05
N LYS A 76 -12.84 -0.83 -3.72
CA LYS A 76 -11.92 0.05 -2.98
C LYS A 76 -10.46 -0.29 -3.30
N ASP A 77 -10.06 -1.56 -3.20
CA ASP A 77 -8.69 -1.99 -3.43
C ASP A 77 -8.25 -1.70 -4.87
N ARG A 78 -9.13 -1.95 -5.86
CA ARG A 78 -8.86 -1.60 -7.26
C ARG A 78 -8.64 -0.09 -7.45
N LYS A 79 -9.55 0.74 -6.91
CA LYS A 79 -9.40 2.22 -6.98
C LYS A 79 -8.13 2.71 -6.31
N GLN A 80 -7.76 2.13 -5.17
CA GLN A 80 -6.53 2.48 -4.45
C GLN A 80 -5.28 2.09 -5.24
N GLY A 81 -5.26 0.89 -5.84
CA GLY A 81 -4.16 0.43 -6.67
C GLY A 81 -3.93 1.32 -7.90
N ILE A 82 -4.99 1.61 -8.66
CA ILE A 82 -4.92 2.48 -9.85
C ILE A 82 -4.44 3.88 -9.45
N ALA A 83 -5.08 4.50 -8.45
CA ALA A 83 -4.72 5.85 -8.03
C ALA A 83 -3.27 5.96 -7.58
N LEU A 84 -2.76 4.94 -6.87
CA LEU A 84 -1.37 4.95 -6.41
C LEU A 84 -0.39 4.79 -7.58
N LEU A 85 -0.66 3.93 -8.57
CA LEU A 85 0.18 3.84 -9.78
C LEU A 85 0.21 5.14 -10.57
N SER A 86 -0.94 5.81 -10.71
CA SER A 86 -1.00 7.13 -11.36
C SER A 86 -0.16 8.18 -10.62
N VAL A 87 -0.25 8.23 -9.28
CA VAL A 87 0.58 9.14 -8.47
C VAL A 87 2.06 8.82 -8.61
N VAL A 88 2.44 7.55 -8.62
CA VAL A 88 3.84 7.15 -8.83
C VAL A 88 4.33 7.64 -10.19
N ALA A 89 3.57 7.39 -11.25
CA ALA A 89 3.93 7.78 -12.61
C ALA A 89 4.09 9.31 -12.78
N GLU A 90 3.29 10.10 -12.07
CA GLU A 90 3.21 11.55 -12.29
C GLU A 90 4.01 12.38 -11.30
N ALA A 91 4.13 11.93 -10.06
CA ALA A 91 4.65 12.74 -8.96
C ALA A 91 5.89 12.14 -8.29
N MET A 92 6.19 10.84 -8.49
CA MET A 92 7.31 10.18 -7.80
C MET A 92 8.51 9.94 -8.71
N LEU A 93 9.22 11.03 -9.07
CA LEU A 93 10.37 11.00 -10.00
C LEU A 93 11.49 10.01 -9.64
N ARG A 94 11.64 9.68 -8.35
CA ARG A 94 12.68 8.75 -7.85
C ARG A 94 12.25 7.29 -7.88
N ILE A 95 10.96 7.01 -8.09
CA ILE A 95 10.37 5.67 -8.04
C ILE A 95 9.68 5.43 -9.37
N THR A 96 10.41 4.85 -10.33
CA THR A 96 9.96 4.70 -11.71
C THR A 96 9.19 3.38 -11.93
N LEU A 97 8.23 3.42 -12.85
CA LEU A 97 7.50 2.28 -13.39
C LEU A 97 8.09 1.87 -14.75
N ASP A 98 9.38 1.54 -14.78
CA ASP A 98 10.12 1.22 -15.99
C ASP A 98 10.25 -0.31 -16.23
N ALA A 99 10.90 -0.66 -17.34
CA ALA A 99 11.15 -2.06 -17.70
C ALA A 99 12.04 -2.78 -16.67
N ALA A 100 12.93 -2.07 -15.98
CA ALA A 100 13.78 -2.66 -14.94
C ALA A 100 12.97 -3.05 -13.70
N PHE A 101 11.99 -2.23 -13.32
CA PHE A 101 11.02 -2.59 -12.30
C PHE A 101 10.13 -3.75 -12.75
N GLN A 102 9.59 -3.70 -13.97
CA GLN A 102 8.74 -4.75 -14.51
C GLN A 102 9.42 -6.13 -14.51
N ALA A 103 10.71 -6.18 -14.84
CA ALA A 103 11.49 -7.42 -14.86
C ALA A 103 11.67 -8.08 -13.48
N GLN A 104 11.44 -7.34 -12.38
CA GLN A 104 11.54 -7.86 -11.02
C GLN A 104 10.22 -8.44 -10.50
N LEU A 105 9.11 -8.25 -11.24
CA LEU A 105 7.80 -8.64 -10.78
C LEU A 105 7.63 -10.18 -10.77
N PRO A 106 7.06 -10.75 -9.69
CA PRO A 106 6.50 -12.08 -9.72
C PRO A 106 5.45 -12.21 -10.82
N THR A 107 5.34 -13.40 -11.40
CA THR A 107 4.39 -13.70 -12.48
C THR A 107 2.96 -13.27 -12.15
N GLU A 108 2.54 -13.43 -10.90
CA GLU A 108 1.22 -13.08 -10.41
C GLU A 108 0.93 -11.57 -10.46
N LEU A 109 1.95 -10.72 -10.34
CA LEU A 109 1.80 -9.27 -10.35
C LEU A 109 1.97 -8.66 -11.74
N GLY A 110 2.62 -9.37 -12.67
CA GLY A 110 2.89 -8.89 -14.03
C GLY A 110 1.62 -8.49 -14.80
N LEU A 111 0.53 -9.25 -14.65
CA LEU A 111 -0.76 -8.95 -15.31
C LEU A 111 -1.35 -7.60 -14.85
N TYR A 112 -1.17 -7.26 -13.58
CA TYR A 112 -1.70 -6.02 -12.98
C TYR A 112 -0.84 -4.80 -13.29
N PHE A 113 0.44 -5.01 -13.61
CA PHE A 113 1.31 -3.93 -14.05
C PHE A 113 0.86 -3.39 -15.42
N GLU A 114 0.46 -4.26 -16.34
CA GLU A 114 -0.04 -3.86 -17.65
C GLU A 114 -1.43 -3.22 -17.58
N ASP A 115 -2.37 -3.80 -16.82
CA ASP A 115 -3.74 -3.26 -16.63
C ASP A 115 -3.73 -1.91 -15.89
N GLY A 116 -2.78 -1.74 -14.97
CA GLY A 116 -2.65 -0.55 -14.13
C GLY A 116 -1.89 0.61 -14.76
N LYS A 117 -1.33 0.47 -15.98
CA LYS A 117 -0.63 1.57 -16.65
C LYS A 117 -1.60 2.73 -16.85
N PRO A 118 -1.28 3.94 -16.37
CA PRO A 118 -2.14 5.10 -16.57
C PRO A 118 -2.29 5.36 -18.07
N GLN A 119 -3.50 5.20 -18.60
CA GLN A 119 -3.86 5.42 -20.02
C GLN A 119 -3.94 6.93 -20.38
N GLY A 120 -3.44 7.81 -19.51
CA GLY A 120 -3.49 9.26 -19.65
C GLY A 120 -3.08 9.96 -18.35
N ARG A 121 -2.79 11.27 -18.44
CA ARG A 121 -2.40 12.12 -17.30
C ARG A 121 -3.57 12.28 -16.32
N PHE A 122 -3.41 11.79 -15.11
CA PHE A 122 -4.30 11.91 -13.96
C PHE A 122 -4.31 13.36 -13.46
N VAL A 123 -5.10 14.21 -14.12
CA VAL A 123 -5.33 15.60 -13.70
C VAL A 123 -6.22 15.61 -12.45
N GLY A 124 -5.64 15.34 -11.29
CA GLY A 124 -6.42 15.26 -10.06
C GLY A 124 -5.59 14.97 -8.82
N LEU A 125 -4.70 15.89 -8.44
CA LEU A 125 -4.32 16.01 -7.03
C LEU A 125 -5.62 16.24 -6.25
N ILE A 126 -6.03 15.29 -5.41
CA ILE A 126 -7.14 15.47 -4.48
C ILE A 126 -6.82 16.73 -3.67
N PRO A 127 -7.59 17.83 -3.80
CA PRO A 127 -7.29 19.04 -3.06
C PRO A 127 -7.45 18.70 -1.57
N TYR A 128 -6.41 18.98 -0.79
CA TYR A 128 -6.51 18.98 0.66
C TYR A 128 -7.57 20.03 1.03
N LYS A 129 -8.79 19.60 1.40
CA LYS A 129 -9.79 20.51 1.96
C LYS A 129 -9.21 21.08 3.25
N LYS A 130 -8.76 22.34 3.19
CA LYS A 130 -8.44 23.14 4.36
C LYS A 130 -9.68 23.11 5.26
N ALA A 131 -9.53 22.63 6.50
CA ALA A 131 -10.59 22.73 7.49
C ALA A 131 -10.89 24.23 7.66
N SER A 132 -12.16 24.61 7.46
CA SER A 132 -12.67 25.95 7.73
C SER A 132 -12.55 26.25 9.22
N ASP A 133 -12.07 27.47 9.53
CA ASP A 133 -11.99 28.06 10.89
C ASP A 133 -13.36 28.11 11.59
#